data_AF-A0A7S1CRH1-F1
#
_entry.id   AF-A0A7S1CRH1-F1
#
_cell.length_a   1.000
_cell.length_b   1.000
_cell.length_c   1.000
_cell.angle_alpha   90.00
_cell.angle_beta   90.00
_cell.angle_gamma   90.00
#
_symmetry.space_group_name_H-M   'P 1'
#
loop_
_entity.id
_entity.type
_entity.pdbx_description
1 polymer ?
#
loop_
_entity_poly.entity_id
_entity_poly.type
_entity_poly.pdbx_seq_one_letter_code
_entity_poly.pdbx_strand_id
1 'polypeptide(L)'
;TTLVRDADDDAARMRPSPTPKDAFTNLVAQARRSVGSALRGDDADAFFFPSKILGAFAISVLAIVTLFTAAIAVLERLRVAVGTADARALRTAFSGVDALEDLFYRTFGADLFVSETSFAYGQAYRLHDEFVSLSSTVLAAASTGMTVGIVTFFLAWLVLLLDFRSQVLDARRGEYQFDKAMVKLADASNYMGIQISNGLMTFLIMTVIITAIVFPIGWHVTRDLVASYWLTILNLLWPSLLNVVIKKTWGYGLATSDTPFDHIRSRSWYHAYDLFQSFLQLYTGIVTALVRFVLVVVIALLTLPRIDRSPMPAWVERYLLLDTGSKAYHASIRQYAEFNNP
;
A
#
# COMPACT_ATOMS: atom_id res chain seq x y z
N THR A 1 41.77 -39.38 -19.44
CA THR A 1 40.45 -38.85 -19.86
C THR A 1 39.67 -38.16 -18.74
N THR A 2 40.21 -38.03 -17.53
CA THR A 2 39.55 -37.42 -16.36
C THR A 2 39.96 -35.97 -16.06
N LEU A 3 40.87 -35.36 -16.83
CA LEU A 3 41.39 -34.00 -16.55
C LEU A 3 40.77 -32.89 -17.43
N VAL A 4 39.91 -33.21 -18.39
CA VAL A 4 39.25 -32.21 -19.25
C VAL A 4 37.87 -31.80 -18.71
N ARG A 5 37.32 -32.54 -17.73
CA ARG A 5 35.95 -32.32 -17.25
C ARG A 5 35.84 -31.21 -16.18
N ASP A 6 36.94 -30.87 -15.50
CA ASP A 6 36.92 -29.85 -14.45
C ASP A 6 37.07 -28.42 -14.98
N ALA A 7 37.64 -28.24 -16.19
CA ALA A 7 37.82 -26.92 -16.78
C ALA A 7 36.51 -26.30 -17.31
N ASP A 8 35.57 -27.13 -17.77
CA ASP A 8 34.26 -26.66 -18.26
C ASP A 8 33.31 -26.29 -17.10
N ASP A 9 33.48 -26.90 -15.93
CA ASP A 9 32.66 -26.61 -14.74
C ASP A 9 33.04 -25.27 -14.08
N ASP A 10 34.31 -24.84 -14.18
CA ASP A 10 34.75 -23.54 -13.67
C ASP A 10 34.36 -22.37 -14.59
N ALA A 11 34.27 -22.60 -15.91
CA ALA A 11 33.79 -21.60 -16.86
C ALA A 11 32.28 -21.29 -16.68
N ALA A 12 31.49 -22.25 -16.21
CA ALA A 12 30.07 -22.05 -15.90
C ALA A 12 29.86 -21.19 -14.62
N ARG A 13 30.80 -21.22 -13.68
CA ARG A 13 30.74 -20.48 -12.40
C ARG A 13 31.11 -19.00 -12.51
N MET A 14 31.75 -18.58 -13.61
CA MET A 14 32.11 -17.17 -13.86
C MET A 14 31.08 -16.40 -14.69
N ARG A 15 29.84 -16.91 -14.83
CA ARG A 15 28.80 -16.10 -15.47
C ARG A 15 28.47 -14.91 -14.56
N PRO A 16 28.61 -13.66 -15.03
CA PRO A 16 28.26 -12.50 -14.24
C PRO A 16 26.80 -12.60 -13.82
N SER A 17 26.53 -12.37 -12.53
CA SER A 17 25.16 -12.42 -12.02
C SER A 17 24.30 -11.45 -12.84
N PRO A 18 23.09 -11.89 -13.28
CA PRO A 18 22.24 -11.03 -14.07
C PRO A 18 21.95 -9.76 -13.30
N THR A 19 22.10 -8.60 -13.95
CA THR A 19 21.79 -7.34 -13.29
C THR A 19 20.31 -7.31 -12.90
N PRO A 20 19.90 -6.57 -11.86
CA PRO A 20 18.49 -6.51 -11.44
C PRO A 20 17.52 -6.15 -12.57
N LYS A 21 18.00 -5.36 -13.55
CA LYS A 21 17.25 -4.97 -14.74
C LYS A 21 17.04 -6.13 -15.72
N ASP A 22 18.06 -6.97 -15.88
CA ASP A 22 18.00 -8.18 -16.72
C ASP A 22 17.13 -9.25 -16.08
N ALA A 23 17.17 -9.38 -14.75
CA ALA A 23 16.28 -10.27 -14.00
C ALA A 23 14.81 -9.89 -14.20
N PHE A 24 14.47 -8.60 -14.10
CA PHE A 24 13.09 -8.13 -14.31
C PHE A 24 12.61 -8.31 -15.75
N THR A 25 13.44 -7.98 -16.75
CA THR A 25 13.06 -8.14 -18.17
C THR A 25 12.90 -9.61 -18.56
N ASN A 26 13.75 -10.49 -18.05
CA ASN A 26 13.58 -11.94 -18.23
C ASN A 26 12.30 -12.45 -17.57
N LEU A 27 11.96 -11.95 -16.39
CA LEU A 27 10.74 -12.33 -15.67
C LEU A 27 9.47 -11.87 -16.42
N VAL A 28 9.45 -10.65 -16.95
CA VAL A 28 8.35 -10.14 -17.78
C VAL A 28 8.23 -10.91 -19.10
N ALA A 29 9.34 -11.20 -19.78
CA ALA A 29 9.33 -11.97 -21.02
C ALA A 29 8.87 -13.42 -20.82
N GLN A 30 9.24 -14.02 -19.69
CA GLN A 30 8.81 -15.36 -19.29
C GLN A 30 7.32 -15.38 -18.94
N ALA A 31 6.83 -14.38 -18.20
CA ALA A 31 5.42 -14.20 -17.89
C ALA A 31 4.56 -14.04 -19.15
N ARG A 32 5.02 -13.23 -20.12
CA ARG A 32 4.31 -13.03 -21.39
C ARG A 32 4.22 -14.30 -22.22
N ARG A 33 5.29 -15.11 -22.26
CA ARG A 33 5.29 -16.41 -22.95
C ARG A 33 4.37 -17.42 -22.27
N SER A 34 4.39 -17.50 -20.94
CA SER A 34 3.52 -18.43 -20.20
C SER A 34 2.04 -18.06 -20.29
N VAL A 35 1.70 -16.76 -20.28
CA VAL A 35 0.31 -16.32 -20.48
C VAL A 35 -0.12 -16.50 -21.94
N GLY A 36 0.78 -16.33 -22.90
CA GLY A 36 0.48 -16.53 -24.32
C GLY A 36 0.22 -18.00 -24.69
N SER A 37 0.99 -18.95 -24.15
CA SER A 37 0.78 -20.38 -24.39
C SER A 37 -0.46 -20.90 -23.66
N ALA A 38 -0.72 -20.40 -22.46
CA ALA A 38 -1.94 -20.67 -21.68
C ALA A 38 -3.25 -20.49 -22.46
N LEU A 39 -3.32 -19.38 -23.18
CA LEU A 39 -4.54 -18.93 -23.84
C LEU A 39 -4.78 -19.65 -25.17
N ARG A 40 -3.78 -20.37 -25.70
CA ARG A 40 -3.86 -21.03 -27.02
C ARG A 40 -4.38 -22.46 -26.99
N GLY A 41 -4.41 -23.12 -25.83
CA GLY A 41 -5.08 -24.41 -25.67
C GLY A 41 -4.50 -25.57 -26.49
N ASP A 42 -3.20 -25.54 -26.84
CA ASP A 42 -2.54 -26.71 -27.43
C ASP A 42 -2.35 -27.79 -26.33
N ASP A 43 -3.00 -28.93 -26.52
CA ASP A 43 -3.36 -29.97 -25.54
C ASP A 43 -2.22 -30.71 -24.78
N ALA A 44 -0.96 -30.26 -24.85
CA ALA A 44 0.12 -30.78 -24.00
C ALA A 44 0.27 -30.04 -22.66
N ASP A 45 -0.27 -28.81 -22.56
CA ASP A 45 -0.14 -27.95 -21.38
C ASP A 45 -1.44 -27.85 -20.54
N ALA A 46 -2.47 -28.64 -20.84
CA ALA A 46 -3.73 -28.68 -20.08
C ALA A 46 -3.52 -29.02 -18.58
N PHE A 47 -2.40 -29.67 -18.26
CA PHE A 47 -1.97 -29.98 -16.88
C PHE A 47 -1.22 -28.84 -16.16
N PHE A 48 -0.90 -27.74 -16.86
CA PHE A 48 -0.08 -26.65 -16.33
C PHE A 48 -0.90 -25.50 -15.74
N PHE A 49 -2.18 -25.40 -16.08
CA PHE A 49 -2.99 -24.26 -15.68
C PHE A 49 -3.73 -24.51 -14.36
N PRO A 50 -3.47 -23.74 -13.29
CA PRO A 50 -4.10 -23.94 -12.01
C PRO A 50 -5.55 -23.45 -12.06
N SER A 51 -6.44 -24.26 -12.62
CA SER A 51 -7.87 -23.96 -12.84
C SER A 51 -8.58 -23.52 -11.56
N LYS A 52 -8.23 -24.10 -10.40
CA LYS A 52 -8.72 -23.67 -9.09
C LYS A 52 -8.30 -22.23 -8.74
N ILE A 53 -7.06 -21.86 -9.04
CA ILE A 53 -6.52 -20.54 -8.75
C ILE A 53 -7.15 -19.50 -9.68
N LEU A 54 -7.30 -19.83 -10.97
CA LEU A 54 -8.03 -18.98 -11.92
C LEU A 54 -9.51 -18.83 -11.58
N GLY A 55 -10.16 -19.90 -11.14
CA GLY A 55 -11.55 -19.87 -10.68
C GLY A 55 -11.71 -18.97 -9.45
N ALA A 56 -10.81 -19.09 -8.47
CA ALA A 56 -10.76 -18.20 -7.32
C ALA A 56 -10.53 -16.73 -7.72
N PHE A 57 -9.63 -16.48 -8.67
CA PHE A 57 -9.40 -15.14 -9.22
C PHE A 57 -10.64 -14.56 -9.89
N ALA A 58 -11.28 -15.29 -10.81
CA ALA A 58 -12.46 -14.83 -11.53
C ALA A 58 -13.62 -14.50 -10.58
N ILE A 59 -13.88 -15.38 -9.59
CA ILE A 59 -14.90 -15.15 -8.57
C ILE A 59 -14.55 -13.93 -7.70
N SER A 60 -13.27 -13.77 -7.33
CA SER A 60 -12.82 -12.61 -6.55
C SER A 60 -12.99 -11.30 -7.32
N VAL A 61 -12.67 -11.28 -8.62
CA VAL A 61 -12.86 -10.11 -9.49
C VAL A 61 -14.34 -9.75 -9.58
N LEU A 62 -15.23 -10.72 -9.80
CA LEU A 62 -16.68 -10.48 -9.83
C LEU A 62 -17.17 -9.90 -8.50
N ALA A 63 -16.75 -10.50 -7.37
CA ALA A 63 -17.11 -10.03 -6.05
C ALA A 63 -16.62 -8.59 -5.80
N ILE A 64 -15.38 -8.26 -6.17
CA ILE A 64 -14.83 -6.90 -6.04
C ILE A 64 -15.59 -5.90 -6.92
N VAL A 65 -15.92 -6.25 -8.17
CA VAL A 65 -16.69 -5.36 -9.06
C VAL A 65 -18.10 -5.11 -8.49
N THR A 66 -18.77 -6.13 -7.96
CA THR A 66 -20.08 -5.95 -7.30
C THR A 66 -19.97 -5.08 -6.04
N LEU A 67 -18.93 -5.28 -5.24
CA LEU A 67 -18.68 -4.48 -4.03
C LEU A 67 -18.35 -3.02 -4.38
N PHE A 68 -17.55 -2.79 -5.41
CA PHE A 68 -17.19 -1.47 -5.93
C PHE A 68 -18.42 -0.69 -6.40
N THR A 69 -19.24 -1.31 -7.25
CA THR A 69 -20.47 -0.67 -7.78
C THR A 69 -21.47 -0.38 -6.67
N ALA A 70 -21.65 -1.31 -5.73
CA ALA A 70 -22.50 -1.09 -4.56
C ALA A 70 -21.98 0.06 -3.67
N ALA A 71 -20.68 0.10 -3.41
CA ALA A 71 -20.06 1.14 -2.58
C ALA A 71 -20.20 2.54 -3.20
N ILE A 72 -19.96 2.68 -4.51
CA ILE A 72 -20.17 3.95 -5.23
C ILE A 72 -21.63 4.38 -5.15
N ALA A 73 -22.58 3.48 -5.39
CA ALA A 73 -24.00 3.80 -5.31
C ALA A 73 -24.40 4.29 -3.90
N VAL A 74 -23.84 3.71 -2.84
CA VAL A 74 -24.06 4.17 -1.45
C VAL A 74 -23.46 5.56 -1.23
N LEU A 75 -22.24 5.82 -1.70
CA LEU A 75 -21.59 7.12 -1.55
C LEU A 75 -22.28 8.23 -2.34
N GLU A 76 -22.79 7.94 -3.54
CA GLU A 76 -23.60 8.89 -4.31
C GLU A 76 -24.90 9.23 -3.60
N ARG A 77 -25.60 8.23 -3.04
CA ARG A 77 -26.80 8.46 -2.23
C ARG A 77 -26.49 9.31 -1.00
N LEU A 78 -25.36 9.05 -0.34
CA LEU A 78 -24.91 9.86 0.80
C LEU A 78 -24.64 11.30 0.38
N ARG A 79 -23.94 11.52 -0.74
CA ARG A 79 -23.67 12.87 -1.27
C ARG A 79 -24.96 13.63 -1.57
N VAL A 80 -25.94 12.99 -2.20
CA VAL A 80 -27.25 13.60 -2.49
C VAL A 80 -28.03 13.90 -1.21
N ALA A 81 -27.99 13.00 -0.23
CA ALA A 81 -28.62 13.20 1.08
C ALA A 81 -27.99 14.39 1.84
N VAL A 82 -26.66 14.48 1.86
CA VAL A 82 -25.93 15.61 2.46
C VAL A 82 -26.28 16.92 1.76
N GLY A 83 -26.26 16.97 0.42
CA GLY A 83 -26.63 18.17 -0.33
C GLY A 83 -28.10 18.58 -0.10
N THR A 84 -29.01 17.63 0.07
CA THR A 84 -30.41 17.93 0.39
C THR A 84 -30.57 18.46 1.81
N ALA A 85 -29.87 17.87 2.78
CA ALA A 85 -29.89 18.31 4.18
C ALA A 85 -29.30 19.71 4.33
N ASP A 86 -28.18 19.96 3.67
CA ASP A 86 -27.50 21.25 3.62
C ASP A 86 -28.36 22.33 2.95
N ALA A 87 -28.96 22.06 1.78
CA ALA A 87 -29.89 23.00 1.15
C ALA A 87 -31.11 23.33 2.03
N ARG A 88 -31.60 22.37 2.82
CA ARG A 88 -32.65 22.62 3.82
C ARG A 88 -32.15 23.46 4.97
N ALA A 89 -30.97 23.17 5.51
CA ALA A 89 -30.35 23.93 6.60
C ALA A 89 -30.11 25.39 6.19
N LEU A 90 -29.61 25.62 4.97
CA LEU A 90 -29.38 26.96 4.42
C LEU A 90 -30.69 27.75 4.29
N ARG A 91 -31.75 27.14 3.75
CA ARG A 91 -33.07 27.78 3.67
C ARG A 91 -33.64 28.12 5.05
N THR A 92 -33.49 27.21 6.02
CA THR A 92 -33.92 27.45 7.40
C THR A 92 -33.13 28.61 8.02
N ALA A 93 -31.81 28.65 7.80
CA ALA A 93 -30.96 29.74 8.29
C ALA A 93 -31.41 31.08 7.70
N PHE A 94 -31.63 31.16 6.38
CA PHE A 94 -32.12 32.38 5.73
C PHE A 94 -33.50 32.80 6.27
N SER A 95 -34.44 31.86 6.39
CA SER A 95 -35.76 32.17 6.97
C SER A 95 -35.67 32.65 8.44
N GLY A 96 -34.66 32.19 9.17
CA GLY A 96 -34.39 32.65 10.54
C GLY A 96 -33.83 34.08 10.57
N VAL A 97 -32.96 34.43 9.63
CA VAL A 97 -32.46 35.81 9.46
C VAL A 97 -33.61 36.74 9.08
N ASP A 98 -34.45 36.35 8.11
CA ASP A 98 -35.63 37.12 7.70
C ASP A 98 -36.60 37.34 8.88
N ALA A 99 -36.86 36.29 9.67
CA ALA A 99 -37.74 36.40 10.84
C ALA A 99 -37.16 37.30 11.95
N LEU A 100 -35.83 37.33 12.11
CA LEU A 100 -35.16 38.24 13.03
C LEU A 100 -35.22 39.69 12.54
N GLU A 101 -35.05 39.92 11.25
CA GLU A 101 -35.19 41.23 10.61
C GLU A 101 -36.61 41.77 10.79
N ASP A 102 -37.63 40.95 10.51
CA ASP A 102 -39.04 41.29 10.73
C ASP A 102 -39.35 41.62 12.20
N LEU A 103 -38.81 40.84 13.14
CA LEU A 103 -39.02 41.07 14.57
C LEU A 103 -38.35 42.37 15.03
N PHE A 104 -37.14 42.64 14.55
CA PHE A 104 -36.40 43.86 14.86
C PHE A 104 -37.15 45.09 14.33
N TYR A 105 -37.59 45.04 13.07
CA TYR A 105 -38.37 46.11 12.45
C TYR A 105 -39.65 46.41 13.23
N ARG A 106 -40.40 45.37 13.64
CA ARG A 106 -41.61 45.52 14.45
C ARG A 106 -41.35 46.12 15.84
N THR A 107 -40.19 45.84 16.43
CA THR A 107 -39.86 46.26 17.80
C THR A 107 -39.30 47.68 17.85
N PHE A 108 -38.44 48.04 16.90
CA PHE A 108 -37.70 49.30 16.91
C PHE A 108 -38.14 50.29 15.84
N GLY A 109 -38.96 49.87 14.86
CA GLY A 109 -39.41 50.71 13.76
C GLY A 109 -38.31 51.09 12.77
N ALA A 110 -37.18 50.37 12.78
CA ALA A 110 -36.03 50.58 11.92
C ALA A 110 -35.51 49.23 11.40
N ASP A 111 -34.91 49.23 10.21
CA ASP A 111 -34.31 48.04 9.60
C ASP A 111 -33.04 47.62 10.36
N LEU A 112 -32.72 46.32 10.32
CA LEU A 112 -31.45 45.81 10.84
C LEU A 112 -30.30 46.37 9.99
N PHE A 113 -29.15 46.66 10.59
CA PHE A 113 -28.00 47.16 9.85
C PHE A 113 -27.59 46.18 8.75
N VAL A 114 -27.46 46.67 7.51
CA VAL A 114 -27.06 45.86 6.34
C VAL A 114 -25.74 45.11 6.58
N SER A 115 -24.85 45.65 7.40
CA SER A 115 -23.60 44.99 7.81
C SER A 115 -23.81 43.69 8.61
N GLU A 116 -24.87 43.63 9.43
CA GLU A 116 -25.15 42.46 10.29
C GLU A 116 -25.90 41.38 9.51
N THR A 117 -26.88 41.76 8.69
CA THR A 117 -27.58 40.81 7.80
C THR A 117 -26.62 40.22 6.79
N SER A 118 -25.80 41.04 6.11
CA SER A 118 -24.80 40.56 5.15
C SER A 118 -23.74 39.64 5.78
N PHE A 119 -23.35 39.88 7.03
CA PHE A 119 -22.50 38.96 7.77
C PHE A 119 -23.16 37.60 7.99
N ALA A 120 -24.41 37.57 8.47
CA ALA A 120 -25.14 36.32 8.72
C ALA A 120 -25.32 35.50 7.43
N TYR A 121 -25.75 36.16 6.34
CA TYR A 121 -25.84 35.54 5.02
C TYR A 121 -24.47 35.03 4.55
N GLY A 122 -23.41 35.82 4.71
CA GLY A 122 -22.06 35.44 4.34
C GLY A 122 -21.54 34.21 5.10
N GLN A 123 -21.81 34.08 6.39
CA GLN A 123 -21.42 32.89 7.16
C GLN A 123 -22.20 31.65 6.73
N ALA A 124 -23.49 31.79 6.45
CA ALA A 124 -24.32 30.69 5.99
C ALA A 124 -23.87 30.17 4.60
N TYR A 125 -23.52 31.06 3.66
CA TYR A 125 -22.93 30.67 2.38
C TYR A 125 -21.57 29.99 2.52
N ARG A 126 -20.69 30.50 3.39
CA ARG A 126 -19.40 29.84 3.66
C ARG A 126 -19.59 28.44 4.21
N LEU A 127 -20.51 28.27 5.17
CA LEU A 127 -20.80 26.95 5.74
C LEU A 127 -21.34 25.97 4.69
N HIS A 128 -22.23 26.45 3.81
CA HIS A 128 -22.73 25.69 2.66
C HIS A 128 -21.58 25.22 1.76
N ASP A 129 -20.70 26.13 1.34
CA ASP A 129 -19.55 25.82 0.49
C ASP A 129 -18.62 24.78 1.14
N GLU A 130 -18.43 24.87 2.47
CA GLU A 130 -17.65 23.89 3.22
C GLU A 130 -18.29 22.49 3.23
N PHE A 131 -19.60 22.39 3.43
CA PHE A 131 -20.31 21.10 3.37
C PHE A 131 -20.31 20.48 1.97
N VAL A 132 -20.51 21.31 0.94
CA VAL A 132 -20.45 20.86 -0.45
C VAL A 132 -19.04 20.38 -0.80
N SER A 133 -18.00 21.15 -0.43
CA SER A 133 -16.60 20.76 -0.61
C SER A 133 -16.26 19.46 0.13
N LEU A 134 -16.66 19.34 1.39
CA LEU A 134 -16.46 18.13 2.21
C LEU A 134 -17.07 16.90 1.53
N SER A 135 -18.35 16.97 1.14
CA SER A 135 -19.05 15.83 0.54
C SER A 135 -18.43 15.41 -0.81
N SER A 136 -18.04 16.37 -1.64
CA SER A 136 -17.39 16.10 -2.93
C SER A 136 -15.99 15.49 -2.76
N THR A 137 -15.25 15.95 -1.76
CA THR A 137 -13.91 15.44 -1.44
C THR A 137 -13.98 14.01 -0.89
N VAL A 138 -14.95 13.69 -0.01
CA VAL A 138 -15.15 12.32 0.49
C VAL A 138 -15.42 11.37 -0.67
N LEU A 139 -16.29 11.74 -1.60
CA LEU A 139 -16.60 10.91 -2.77
C LEU A 139 -15.35 10.70 -3.65
N ALA A 140 -14.62 11.76 -3.96
CA ALA A 140 -13.40 11.70 -4.77
C ALA A 140 -12.28 10.88 -4.10
N ALA A 141 -12.10 11.03 -2.78
CA ALA A 141 -11.13 10.25 -2.01
C ALA A 141 -11.50 8.77 -2.00
N ALA A 142 -12.79 8.45 -1.79
CA ALA A 142 -13.28 7.08 -1.78
C ALA A 142 -13.17 6.42 -3.16
N SER A 143 -13.53 7.11 -4.25
CA SER A 143 -13.37 6.59 -5.61
C SER A 143 -11.91 6.36 -5.97
N THR A 144 -11.02 7.25 -5.53
CA THR A 144 -9.56 7.08 -5.69
C THR A 144 -9.08 5.87 -4.90
N GLY A 145 -9.48 5.73 -3.64
CA GLY A 145 -9.13 4.60 -2.79
C GLY A 145 -9.56 3.27 -3.37
N MET A 146 -10.80 3.20 -3.88
CA MET A 146 -11.29 2.00 -4.56
C MET A 146 -10.53 1.68 -5.84
N THR A 147 -10.20 2.70 -6.65
CA THR A 147 -9.44 2.52 -7.90
C THR A 147 -8.04 1.96 -7.61
N VAL A 148 -7.35 2.56 -6.64
CA VAL A 148 -6.04 2.07 -6.18
C VAL A 148 -6.16 0.66 -5.60
N GLY A 149 -7.20 0.39 -4.80
CA GLY A 149 -7.47 -0.93 -4.24
C GLY A 149 -7.63 -2.01 -5.32
N ILE A 150 -8.36 -1.72 -6.40
CA ILE A 150 -8.50 -2.62 -7.56
C ILE A 150 -7.14 -2.89 -8.21
N VAL A 151 -6.36 -1.83 -8.48
CA VAL A 151 -5.03 -1.96 -9.10
C VAL A 151 -4.09 -2.79 -8.21
N THR A 152 -4.04 -2.52 -6.91
CA THR A 152 -3.24 -3.29 -5.95
C THR A 152 -3.67 -4.75 -5.90
N PHE A 153 -4.98 -5.02 -5.91
CA PHE A 153 -5.52 -6.38 -5.96
C PHE A 153 -5.05 -7.13 -7.22
N PHE A 154 -5.16 -6.53 -8.41
CA PHE A 154 -4.70 -7.16 -9.65
C PHE A 154 -3.19 -7.41 -9.66
N LEU A 155 -2.39 -6.44 -9.18
CA LEU A 155 -0.94 -6.61 -9.08
C LEU A 155 -0.57 -7.72 -8.10
N ALA A 156 -1.23 -7.81 -6.96
CA ALA A 156 -0.99 -8.86 -5.98
C ALA A 156 -1.32 -10.25 -6.54
N TRP A 157 -2.44 -10.38 -7.27
CA TRP A 157 -2.79 -11.63 -7.95
C TRP A 157 -1.81 -12.03 -9.03
N LEU A 158 -1.31 -11.06 -9.81
CA LEU A 158 -0.29 -11.34 -10.82
C LEU A 158 1.00 -11.88 -10.18
N VAL A 159 1.43 -11.26 -9.07
CA VAL A 159 2.61 -11.73 -8.32
C VAL A 159 2.36 -13.12 -7.74
N LEU A 160 1.19 -13.38 -7.16
CA LEU A 160 0.81 -14.68 -6.61
C LEU A 160 0.83 -15.78 -7.67
N LEU A 161 0.32 -15.52 -8.88
CA LEU A 161 0.33 -16.50 -9.98
C LEU A 161 1.75 -16.85 -10.44
N LEU A 162 2.63 -15.84 -10.51
CA LEU A 162 4.03 -16.04 -10.88
C LEU A 162 4.79 -16.80 -9.80
N ASP A 163 4.57 -16.46 -8.54
CA ASP A 163 5.17 -17.13 -7.39
C ASP A 163 4.71 -18.58 -7.28
N PHE A 164 3.39 -18.83 -7.39
CA PHE A 164 2.81 -20.18 -7.37
C PHE A 164 3.44 -21.07 -8.44
N ARG A 165 3.59 -20.54 -9.66
CA ARG A 165 4.23 -21.26 -10.76
C ARG A 165 5.69 -21.60 -10.42
N SER A 166 6.45 -20.65 -9.88
CA SER A 166 7.85 -20.89 -9.50
C SER A 166 7.94 -21.98 -8.44
N GLN A 167 7.15 -21.87 -7.36
CA GLN A 167 7.19 -22.82 -6.25
C GLN A 167 6.74 -24.22 -6.66
N VAL A 168 5.77 -24.36 -7.57
CA VAL A 168 5.38 -25.68 -8.11
C VAL A 168 6.51 -26.30 -8.94
N LEU A 169 7.23 -25.51 -9.74
CA LEU A 169 8.37 -26.00 -10.52
C LEU A 169 9.53 -26.45 -9.63
N ASP A 170 9.82 -25.70 -8.56
CA ASP A 170 10.86 -26.06 -7.59
C ASP A 170 10.45 -27.30 -6.80
N ALA A 171 9.18 -27.39 -6.37
CA ALA A 171 8.64 -28.57 -5.69
C ALA A 171 8.73 -29.83 -6.56
N ARG A 172 8.52 -29.73 -7.88
CA ARG A 172 8.70 -30.86 -8.82
C ARG A 172 10.16 -31.31 -8.93
N ARG A 173 11.13 -30.44 -8.67
CA ARG A 173 12.57 -30.79 -8.58
C ARG A 173 12.93 -31.42 -7.23
N GLY A 174 11.99 -31.53 -6.31
CA GLY A 174 12.25 -31.97 -4.95
C GLY A 174 12.66 -30.86 -4.00
N GLU A 175 12.69 -29.60 -4.45
CA GLU A 175 13.06 -28.44 -3.65
C GLU A 175 11.80 -27.80 -3.06
N TYR A 176 11.54 -28.05 -1.77
CA TYR A 176 10.39 -27.50 -1.08
C TYR A 176 10.86 -26.39 -0.14
N GLN A 177 10.29 -25.19 -0.30
CA GLN A 177 10.58 -24.05 0.60
C GLN A 177 9.90 -24.18 1.97
N PHE A 178 9.06 -25.19 2.15
CA PHE A 178 8.29 -25.46 3.36
C PHE A 178 8.50 -26.89 3.84
N ASP A 179 8.26 -27.13 5.14
CA ASP A 179 8.32 -28.47 5.72
C ASP A 179 7.11 -29.32 5.27
N LYS A 180 7.38 -30.35 4.46
CA LYS A 180 6.37 -31.30 3.96
C LYS A 180 5.62 -32.02 5.08
N ALA A 181 6.25 -32.23 6.25
CA ALA A 181 5.63 -32.94 7.35
C ALA A 181 4.50 -32.12 8.00
N MET A 182 4.61 -30.79 7.96
CA MET A 182 3.65 -29.89 8.60
C MET A 182 2.47 -29.51 7.69
N VAL A 183 2.65 -29.59 6.36
CA VAL A 183 1.64 -29.20 5.37
C VAL A 183 0.80 -30.40 4.94
N LYS A 184 -0.46 -30.45 5.39
CA LYS A 184 -1.41 -31.51 5.06
C LYS A 184 -2.09 -31.23 3.72
N LEU A 185 -2.19 -32.25 2.87
CA LEU A 185 -2.82 -32.11 1.55
C LEU A 185 -4.30 -31.71 1.62
N ALA A 186 -5.01 -32.10 2.68
CA ALA A 186 -6.41 -31.75 2.91
C ALA A 186 -6.64 -30.23 3.00
N ASP A 187 -5.64 -29.47 3.46
CA ASP A 187 -5.74 -28.02 3.61
C ASP A 187 -5.81 -27.30 2.24
N ALA A 188 -5.42 -27.97 1.15
CA ALA A 188 -5.54 -27.44 -0.21
C ALA A 188 -7.00 -27.20 -0.63
N SER A 189 -7.96 -27.93 -0.03
CA SER A 189 -9.39 -27.71 -0.30
C SER A 189 -9.90 -26.36 0.22
N ASN A 190 -9.28 -25.83 1.28
CA ASN A 190 -9.66 -24.55 1.88
C ASN A 190 -9.06 -23.33 1.14
N TYR A 191 -8.06 -23.56 0.28
CA TYR A 191 -7.31 -22.49 -0.40
C TYR A 191 -8.22 -21.50 -1.13
N MET A 192 -9.17 -21.99 -1.93
CA MET A 192 -10.04 -21.14 -2.73
C MET A 192 -10.86 -20.17 -1.88
N GLY A 193 -11.47 -20.66 -0.80
CA GLY A 193 -12.27 -19.83 0.10
C GLY A 193 -11.42 -18.78 0.83
N ILE A 194 -10.24 -19.19 1.32
CA ILE A 194 -9.31 -18.29 2.00
C ILE A 194 -8.79 -17.22 1.03
N GLN A 195 -8.45 -17.59 -0.20
CA GLN A 195 -7.93 -16.66 -1.21
C GLN A 195 -8.97 -15.61 -1.63
N ILE A 196 -10.23 -16.02 -1.84
CA ILE A 196 -11.33 -15.07 -2.15
C ILE A 196 -11.54 -14.11 -0.98
N SER A 197 -11.62 -14.64 0.25
CA SER A 197 -11.82 -13.84 1.46
C SER A 197 -10.69 -12.83 1.67
N ASN A 198 -9.43 -13.26 1.52
CA ASN A 198 -8.27 -12.38 1.67
C ASN A 198 -8.23 -11.29 0.59
N GLY A 199 -8.58 -11.65 -0.65
CA GLY A 199 -8.70 -10.70 -1.75
C GLY A 199 -9.71 -9.58 -1.47
N LEU A 200 -10.90 -9.96 -0.98
CA LEU A 200 -11.96 -9.01 -0.61
C LEU A 200 -11.56 -8.15 0.59
N MET A 201 -11.01 -8.76 1.64
CA MET A 201 -10.56 -8.06 2.83
C MET A 201 -9.48 -7.03 2.47
N THR A 202 -8.53 -7.41 1.62
CA THR A 202 -7.48 -6.51 1.19
C THR A 202 -8.01 -5.34 0.38
N PHE A 203 -8.93 -5.59 -0.56
CA PHE A 203 -9.57 -4.53 -1.31
C PHE A 203 -10.25 -3.51 -0.38
N LEU A 204 -10.98 -3.99 0.63
CA LEU A 204 -11.63 -3.14 1.63
C LEU A 204 -10.62 -2.32 2.46
N ILE A 205 -9.62 -2.98 3.04
CA ILE A 205 -8.60 -2.33 3.88
C ILE A 205 -7.83 -1.28 3.07
N MET A 206 -7.38 -1.63 1.86
CA MET A 206 -6.67 -0.70 0.99
C MET A 206 -7.54 0.48 0.59
N THR A 207 -8.81 0.24 0.26
CA THR A 207 -9.76 1.32 -0.05
C THR A 207 -9.89 2.28 1.13
N VAL A 208 -10.11 1.78 2.34
CA VAL A 208 -10.27 2.61 3.55
C VAL A 208 -9.01 3.42 3.83
N ILE A 209 -7.84 2.79 3.76
CA ILE A 209 -6.57 3.46 4.09
C ILE A 209 -6.22 4.53 3.04
N ILE A 210 -6.32 4.21 1.75
CA ILE A 210 -6.06 5.20 0.70
C ILE A 210 -7.10 6.33 0.77
N THR A 211 -8.36 6.04 1.06
CA THR A 211 -9.38 7.09 1.29
C THR A 211 -8.98 7.99 2.46
N ALA A 212 -8.55 7.42 3.58
CA ALA A 212 -8.11 8.17 4.76
C ALA A 212 -6.86 9.02 4.50
N ILE A 213 -6.00 8.63 3.55
CA ILE A 213 -4.82 9.41 3.12
C ILE A 213 -5.21 10.49 2.11
N VAL A 214 -6.04 10.17 1.12
CA VAL A 214 -6.41 11.09 0.03
C VAL A 214 -7.36 12.17 0.53
N PHE A 215 -8.27 11.85 1.45
CA PHE A 215 -9.23 12.81 2.02
C PHE A 215 -8.58 14.08 2.59
N PRO A 216 -7.64 14.01 3.56
CA PRO A 216 -6.99 15.21 4.10
C PRO A 216 -6.14 15.95 3.07
N ILE A 217 -5.65 15.28 2.03
CA ILE A 217 -4.91 15.90 0.94
C ILE A 217 -5.85 16.64 -0.02
N GLY A 218 -7.04 16.11 -0.25
CA GLY A 218 -8.05 16.67 -1.15
C GLY A 218 -8.81 17.84 -0.54
N TRP A 219 -9.08 17.81 0.77
CA TRP A 219 -9.95 18.79 1.42
C TRP A 219 -9.21 20.11 1.66
N HIS A 220 -9.71 21.20 1.09
CA HIS A 220 -9.03 22.51 1.12
C HIS A 220 -8.76 23.00 2.54
N VAL A 221 -9.69 22.84 3.48
CA VAL A 221 -9.49 23.22 4.90
C VAL A 221 -8.26 22.53 5.49
N THR A 222 -8.09 21.23 5.21
CA THR A 222 -6.94 20.48 5.72
C THR A 222 -5.65 20.92 5.04
N ARG A 223 -5.68 21.17 3.73
CA ARG A 223 -4.51 21.70 3.01
C ARG A 223 -4.11 23.07 3.51
N ASP A 224 -5.06 23.96 3.76
CA ASP A 224 -4.80 25.33 4.24
C ASP A 224 -4.27 25.30 5.67
N LEU A 225 -4.75 24.37 6.50
CA LEU A 225 -4.20 24.10 7.82
C LEU A 225 -2.74 23.63 7.72
N VAL A 226 -2.46 22.63 6.89
CA VAL A 226 -1.10 22.12 6.68
C VAL A 226 -0.18 23.20 6.11
N ALA A 227 -0.67 23.98 5.14
CA ALA A 227 0.04 25.12 4.57
C ALA A 227 0.29 26.21 5.63
N SER A 228 -0.61 26.43 6.59
CA SER A 228 -0.40 27.40 7.68
C SER A 228 0.71 26.97 8.64
N TYR A 229 0.89 25.65 8.84
CA TYR A 229 1.91 25.10 9.75
C TYR A 229 3.16 24.56 9.03
N TRP A 230 3.36 24.88 7.76
CA TRP A 230 4.45 24.32 6.95
C TRP A 230 5.84 24.62 7.52
N LEU A 231 6.04 25.83 8.09
CA LEU A 231 7.30 26.23 8.74
C LEU A 231 7.57 25.41 10.00
N THR A 232 6.52 25.11 10.78
CA THR A 232 6.65 24.26 11.98
C THR A 232 7.02 22.84 11.60
N ILE A 233 6.40 22.30 10.54
CA ILE A 233 6.73 20.99 9.99
C ILE A 233 8.18 20.97 9.47
N LEU A 234 8.60 22.02 8.75
CA LEU A 234 9.97 22.14 8.26
C LEU A 234 10.97 22.21 9.43
N ASN A 235 10.69 22.99 10.46
CA ASN A 235 11.54 23.09 11.65
C ASN A 235 11.66 21.75 12.40
N LEU A 236 10.62 20.92 12.36
CA LEU A 236 10.65 19.55 12.91
C LEU A 236 11.50 18.60 12.04
N LEU A 237 11.46 18.74 10.71
CA LEU A 237 12.23 17.89 9.79
C LEU A 237 13.67 18.37 9.60
N TRP A 238 13.95 19.64 9.89
CA TRP A 238 15.22 20.30 9.62
C TRP A 238 16.43 19.59 10.26
N PRO A 239 16.40 19.17 11.54
CA PRO A 239 17.54 18.50 12.14
C PRO A 239 17.83 17.13 11.49
N SER A 240 16.80 16.44 10.98
CA SER A 240 16.96 15.19 10.24
C SER A 240 17.62 15.40 8.88
N LEU A 241 17.23 16.46 8.15
CA LEU A 241 17.88 16.83 6.90
C LEU A 241 19.34 17.27 7.13
N LEU A 242 19.56 18.09 8.16
CA LEU A 242 20.89 18.56 8.54
C LEU A 242 21.81 17.40 8.93
N ASN A 243 21.29 16.39 9.64
CA ASN A 243 22.06 15.17 9.96
C ASN A 243 22.52 14.43 8.67
N VAL A 244 21.66 14.32 7.66
CA VAL A 244 22.04 13.69 6.37
C VAL A 244 23.15 14.49 5.69
N VAL A 245 23.06 15.82 5.68
CA VAL A 245 24.08 16.71 5.09
C VAL A 245 25.39 16.62 5.86
N ILE A 246 25.38 16.72 7.20
CA ILE A 246 26.58 16.67 8.03
C ILE A 246 27.27 15.31 7.92
N LYS A 247 26.50 14.22 7.96
CA LYS A 247 27.05 12.87 7.76
C LYS A 247 27.76 12.75 6.41
N LYS A 248 27.16 13.30 5.34
CA LYS A 248 27.73 13.21 3.98
C LYS A 248 28.92 14.15 3.76
N THR A 249 28.87 15.36 4.28
CA THR A 249 29.90 16.39 4.05
C THR A 249 31.06 16.28 5.04
N TRP A 250 30.76 16.15 6.33
CA TRP A 250 31.76 16.12 7.39
C TRP A 250 32.25 14.69 7.66
N GLY A 251 31.32 13.73 7.78
CA GLY A 251 31.66 12.33 8.01
C GLY A 251 32.50 11.77 6.87
N TYR A 252 31.89 11.62 5.69
CA TYR A 252 32.54 11.02 4.53
C TYR A 252 33.57 11.93 3.81
N GLY A 253 33.47 13.26 3.98
CA GLY A 253 34.36 14.19 3.29
C GLY A 253 35.62 14.58 4.09
N LEU A 254 35.50 14.75 5.40
CA LEU A 254 36.57 15.32 6.24
C LEU A 254 37.12 14.34 7.27
N ALA A 255 36.26 13.53 7.90
CA ALA A 255 36.64 12.66 9.00
C ALA A 255 37.14 11.28 8.54
N THR A 256 36.49 10.69 7.53
CA THR A 256 36.88 9.41 6.93
C THR A 256 37.35 9.62 5.49
N SER A 257 38.18 8.70 5.00
CA SER A 257 38.53 8.62 3.58
C SER A 257 38.27 7.20 3.10
N ASP A 258 37.44 7.07 2.06
CA ASP A 258 37.06 5.77 1.50
C ASP A 258 38.16 5.16 0.60
N THR A 259 39.27 5.87 0.38
CA THR A 259 40.33 5.42 -0.54
C THR A 259 41.69 5.35 0.16
N PRO A 260 42.42 4.21 0.10
CA PRO A 260 42.06 2.87 -0.43
C PRO A 260 41.34 1.94 0.57
N PHE A 261 41.28 2.30 1.85
CA PHE A 261 40.56 1.58 2.91
C PHE A 261 39.88 2.58 3.82
N ASP A 262 38.79 2.21 4.48
CA ASP A 262 38.08 3.07 5.42
C ASP A 262 39.01 3.39 6.61
N HIS A 263 39.58 4.59 6.60
CA HIS A 263 40.50 5.05 7.65
C HIS A 263 40.09 6.41 8.18
N ILE A 264 40.29 6.58 9.48
CA ILE A 264 40.08 7.86 10.17
C ILE A 264 41.23 8.78 9.77
N ARG A 265 40.91 9.83 9.00
CA ARG A 265 41.90 10.80 8.51
C ARG A 265 42.44 11.67 9.65
N SER A 266 41.57 12.08 10.57
CA SER A 266 41.96 12.85 11.74
C SER A 266 41.18 12.42 12.97
N ARG A 267 41.91 11.92 13.97
CA ARG A 267 41.34 11.38 15.20
C ARG A 267 40.58 12.42 16.03
N SER A 268 41.09 13.64 16.14
CA SER A 268 40.44 14.71 16.90
C SER A 268 39.13 15.15 16.25
N TRP A 269 39.11 15.31 14.92
CA TRP A 269 37.88 15.66 14.19
C TRP A 269 36.85 14.53 14.22
N TYR A 270 37.31 13.28 14.17
CA TYR A 270 36.43 12.13 14.31
C TYR A 270 35.75 12.07 15.69
N HIS A 271 36.51 12.26 16.78
CA HIS A 271 35.91 12.28 18.14
C HIS A 271 34.95 13.45 18.34
N ALA A 272 35.26 14.64 17.79
CA ALA A 272 34.36 15.78 17.82
C ALA A 272 33.07 15.51 17.03
N TYR A 273 33.20 14.92 15.84
CA TYR A 273 32.06 14.50 15.02
C TYR A 273 31.22 13.43 15.74
N ASP A 274 31.82 12.42 16.34
CA ASP A 274 31.12 11.32 17.02
C ASP A 274 30.29 11.83 18.23
N LEU A 275 30.87 12.74 19.01
CA LEU A 275 30.16 13.39 20.12
C LEU A 275 29.01 14.27 19.62
N PHE A 276 29.23 15.09 18.59
CA PHE A 276 28.18 15.92 18.00
C PHE A 276 27.07 15.06 17.36
N GLN A 277 27.46 13.98 16.68
CA GLN A 277 26.55 13.04 16.04
C GLN A 277 25.69 12.30 17.08
N SER A 278 26.23 12.00 18.26
CA SER A 278 25.46 11.40 19.36
C SER A 278 24.28 12.29 19.79
N PHE A 279 24.47 13.61 19.85
CA PHE A 279 23.38 14.56 20.13
C PHE A 279 22.35 14.64 19.00
N LEU A 280 22.79 14.70 17.74
CA LEU A 280 21.89 14.68 16.58
C LEU A 280 21.13 13.35 16.44
N GLN A 281 21.75 12.23 16.82
CA GLN A 281 21.14 10.91 16.77
C GLN A 281 19.98 10.75 17.75
N LEU A 282 20.01 11.42 18.91
CA LEU A 282 18.87 11.40 19.84
C LEU A 282 17.60 11.95 19.18
N TYR A 283 17.72 13.08 18.48
CA TYR A 283 16.60 13.70 17.77
C TYR A 283 16.23 12.92 16.50
N THR A 284 17.22 12.61 15.65
CA THR A 284 16.96 11.89 14.40
C THR A 284 16.50 10.46 14.60
N GLY A 285 16.77 9.86 15.77
CA GLY A 285 16.25 8.56 16.18
C GLY A 285 14.72 8.54 16.25
N ILE A 286 14.09 9.60 16.74
CA ILE A 286 12.62 9.72 16.79
C ILE A 286 12.04 9.75 15.37
N VAL A 287 12.58 10.62 14.51
CA VAL A 287 12.12 10.72 13.11
C VAL A 287 12.36 9.41 12.35
N THR A 288 13.51 8.76 12.57
CA THR A 288 13.82 7.46 11.95
C THR A 288 12.87 6.36 12.45
N ALA A 289 12.54 6.34 13.73
CA ALA A 289 11.56 5.41 14.29
C ALA A 289 10.17 5.62 13.67
N LEU A 290 9.73 6.88 13.50
CA LEU A 290 8.48 7.21 12.81
C LEU A 290 8.49 6.76 11.35
N VAL A 291 9.56 7.05 10.61
CA VAL A 291 9.71 6.62 9.21
C VAL A 291 9.70 5.09 9.11
N ARG A 292 10.41 4.39 10.00
CA ARG A 292 10.37 2.92 10.05
C ARG A 292 8.97 2.40 10.34
N PHE A 293 8.25 3.01 11.27
CA PHE A 293 6.88 2.64 11.59
C PHE A 293 5.99 2.78 10.34
N VAL A 294 6.04 3.92 9.65
CA VAL A 294 5.29 4.15 8.42
C VAL A 294 5.69 3.13 7.33
N LEU A 295 6.98 2.87 7.15
CA LEU A 295 7.45 1.87 6.18
C LEU A 295 6.97 0.46 6.51
N VAL A 296 7.02 0.04 7.78
CA VAL A 296 6.52 -1.26 8.21
C VAL A 296 5.02 -1.36 7.99
N VAL A 297 4.25 -0.31 8.29
CA VAL A 297 2.81 -0.27 8.01
C VAL A 297 2.56 -0.39 6.50
N VAL A 298 3.24 0.39 5.66
CA VAL A 298 3.07 0.33 4.21
C VAL A 298 3.44 -1.04 3.65
N ILE A 299 4.56 -1.62 4.09
CA ILE A 299 4.98 -2.97 3.67
C ILE A 299 3.95 -4.00 4.13
N ALA A 300 3.52 -3.94 5.39
CA ALA A 300 2.51 -4.84 5.94
C ALA A 300 1.21 -4.78 5.11
N LEU A 301 0.75 -3.58 4.77
CA LEU A 301 -0.43 -3.38 3.93
C LEU A 301 -0.27 -3.93 2.52
N LEU A 302 0.89 -3.74 1.90
CA LEU A 302 1.19 -4.29 0.57
C LEU A 302 1.41 -5.82 0.60
N THR A 303 1.72 -6.40 1.76
CA THR A 303 1.83 -7.85 1.94
C THR A 303 0.52 -8.52 2.34
N LEU A 304 -0.47 -7.80 2.90
CA LEU A 304 -1.78 -8.38 3.23
C LEU A 304 -2.49 -9.11 2.05
N PRO A 305 -2.49 -8.60 0.80
CA PRO A 305 -3.16 -9.31 -0.29
C PRO A 305 -2.43 -10.59 -0.71
N ARG A 306 -1.21 -10.78 -0.23
CA ARG A 306 -0.33 -11.89 -0.60
C ARG A 306 -0.46 -13.01 0.43
N ILE A 307 -0.89 -14.18 -0.02
CA ILE A 307 -0.97 -15.40 0.81
C ILE A 307 0.33 -16.22 0.72
N ASP A 308 1.17 -15.90 -0.25
CA ASP A 308 2.47 -16.57 -0.46
C ASP A 308 3.51 -16.25 0.61
N ARG A 309 3.28 -15.22 1.44
CA ARG A 309 4.18 -14.84 2.54
C ARG A 309 3.39 -14.56 3.80
N SER A 310 3.78 -15.17 4.91
CA SER A 310 3.26 -14.77 6.21
C SER A 310 3.79 -13.39 6.60
N PRO A 311 2.95 -12.53 7.22
CA PRO A 311 3.41 -11.29 7.83
C PRO A 311 4.19 -11.53 9.13
N MET A 312 4.20 -12.77 9.64
CA MET A 312 4.91 -13.11 10.87
C MET A 312 6.44 -13.14 10.65
N PRO A 313 7.24 -12.87 11.69
CA PRO A 313 8.69 -13.07 11.61
C PRO A 313 9.04 -14.51 11.23
N ALA A 314 10.04 -14.68 10.35
CA ALA A 314 10.43 -15.99 9.81
C ALA A 314 10.71 -17.06 10.87
N TRP A 315 11.19 -16.67 12.06
CA TRP A 315 11.42 -17.60 13.16
C TRP A 315 10.11 -18.16 13.75
N VAL A 316 9.03 -17.39 13.78
CA VAL A 316 7.70 -17.86 14.26
C VAL A 316 7.10 -18.81 13.23
N GLU A 317 7.15 -18.41 11.96
CA GLU A 317 6.55 -19.15 10.85
C GLU A 317 7.18 -20.54 10.70
N ARG A 318 8.50 -20.63 10.84
CA ARG A 318 9.26 -21.90 10.73
C ARG A 318 8.78 -22.98 11.70
N TYR A 319 8.30 -22.62 12.88
CA TYR A 319 7.94 -23.59 13.92
C TYR A 319 6.43 -23.82 14.05
N LEU A 320 5.61 -22.82 13.73
CA LEU A 320 4.20 -22.85 14.14
C LEU A 320 3.23 -22.88 12.95
N LEU A 321 3.62 -22.47 11.73
CA LEU A 321 2.73 -22.39 10.56
C LEU A 321 1.31 -21.92 10.94
N LEU A 322 1.24 -20.87 11.77
CA LEU A 322 0.01 -20.38 12.40
C LEU A 322 -0.95 -19.76 11.38
N ASP A 323 -0.40 -19.24 10.28
CA ASP A 323 -1.19 -18.63 9.24
C ASP A 323 -1.83 -19.71 8.36
N THR A 324 -3.16 -19.79 8.46
CA THR A 324 -3.98 -20.74 7.69
C THR A 324 -3.93 -20.46 6.20
N GLY A 325 -3.67 -19.20 5.80
CA GLY A 325 -3.51 -18.80 4.41
C GLY A 325 -2.28 -19.43 3.77
N SER A 326 -1.09 -19.13 4.28
CA SER A 326 0.17 -19.72 3.81
C SER A 326 0.14 -21.25 3.86
N LYS A 327 -0.45 -21.84 4.90
CA LYS A 327 -0.61 -23.30 4.99
C LYS A 327 -1.47 -23.89 3.87
N ALA A 328 -2.61 -23.29 3.56
CA ALA A 328 -3.49 -23.72 2.47
C ALA A 328 -2.82 -23.50 1.10
N TYR A 329 -2.05 -22.42 0.96
CA TYR A 329 -1.25 -22.14 -0.24
C TYR A 329 -0.17 -23.20 -0.47
N HIS A 330 0.65 -23.51 0.55
CA HIS A 330 1.66 -24.58 0.45
C HIS A 330 1.03 -25.96 0.22
N ALA A 331 -0.12 -26.24 0.82
CA ALA A 331 -0.87 -27.47 0.57
C ALA A 331 -1.33 -27.56 -0.89
N SER A 332 -1.75 -26.43 -1.49
CA SER A 332 -2.10 -26.37 -2.90
C SER A 332 -0.88 -26.62 -3.80
N ILE A 333 0.29 -26.04 -3.49
CA ILE A 333 1.54 -26.29 -4.23
C ILE A 333 1.88 -27.78 -4.18
N ARG A 334 1.81 -28.39 -2.99
CA ARG A 334 2.05 -29.81 -2.80
C ARG A 334 1.08 -30.68 -3.60
N GLN A 335 -0.22 -30.35 -3.59
CA GLN A 335 -1.23 -31.05 -4.37
C GLN A 335 -0.90 -31.01 -5.87
N TYR A 336 -0.55 -29.83 -6.40
CA TYR A 336 -0.18 -29.69 -7.81
C TYR A 336 1.15 -30.39 -8.16
N ALA A 337 2.13 -30.38 -7.25
CA ALA A 337 3.40 -31.06 -7.47
C ALA A 337 3.28 -32.59 -7.45
N GLU A 338 2.51 -33.15 -6.51
CA GLU A 338 2.41 -34.61 -6.32
C GLU A 338 1.42 -35.29 -7.28
N PHE A 339 0.30 -34.63 -7.61
CA PHE A 339 -0.80 -35.25 -8.37
C PHE A 339 -0.93 -34.75 -9.82
N ASN A 340 -0.27 -33.64 -10.17
CA ASN A 340 -0.25 -33.10 -11.54
C ASN A 340 1.20 -33.00 -12.08
N ASN A 341 2.03 -34.03 -11.83
CA ASN A 341 3.36 -34.10 -12.40
C ASN A 341 3.28 -34.68 -13.83
N PRO A 342 3.69 -33.94 -14.88
CA PRO A 342 3.64 -34.41 -16.26
C PRO A 342 4.60 -35.56 -16.56
#